data_AF-A0A3R7AMN2-F1
#
_entry.id   AF-A0A3R7AMN2-F1
#
_cell.length_a   1.000
_cell.length_b   1.000
_cell.length_c   1.000
_cell.angle_alpha   90.00
_cell.angle_beta   90.00
_cell.angle_gamma   90.00
#
_symmetry.space_group_name_H-M   'P 1'
#
loop_
_entity.id
_entity.type
_entity.pdbx_description
1 polymer ?
#
loop_
_entity_poly.entity_id
_entity_poly.type
_entity_poly.pdbx_seq_one_letter_code
_entity_poly.pdbx_strand_id
1 'polypeptide(L)'
;QHRESARTIDDLVANVGKAFKDYPLERLDHTFMTLQSCLLETIRVAGDNTYKIPHLGKQRQARLGILPRNLICPTEDYLDGTAKLSAIDAVAYERAVETELDELRMADELSTYLESMALDSDVTAALEAAGLEAIDMNDE
;
A
#
# COMPACT_ATOMS: atom_id res chain seq x y z
N GLN A 1 22.56 1.91 -4.15
CA GLN A 1 22.19 0.64 -3.52
C GLN A 1 23.49 -0.02 -3.08
N HIS A 2 23.65 -0.43 -1.81
CA HIS A 2 24.80 -1.26 -1.41
C HIS A 2 24.65 -2.59 -2.16
N ARG A 3 25.66 -2.95 -2.95
CA ARG A 3 25.64 -4.14 -3.81
C ARG A 3 26.78 -5.04 -3.38
N GLU A 4 26.54 -5.79 -2.33
CA GLU A 4 27.40 -6.92 -1.94
C GLU A 4 26.65 -8.21 -2.32
N SER A 5 27.35 -9.13 -2.99
CA SER A 5 26.76 -10.41 -3.39
C SER A 5 26.64 -11.33 -2.17
N ALA A 6 25.50 -11.99 -2.01
CA ALA A 6 25.30 -13.07 -1.04
C ALA A 6 25.13 -14.40 -1.79
N ARG A 7 25.77 -15.48 -1.32
CA ARG A 7 25.60 -16.84 -1.88
C ARG A 7 24.99 -17.81 -0.86
N THR A 8 24.91 -17.40 0.40
CA THR A 8 24.28 -18.13 1.50
C THR A 8 23.36 -17.22 2.31
N ILE A 9 22.52 -17.80 3.18
CA ILE A 9 21.71 -17.03 4.14
C ILE A 9 22.61 -16.24 5.09
N ASP A 10 23.71 -16.83 5.55
CA ASP A 10 24.65 -16.18 6.46
C ASP A 10 25.32 -14.96 5.79
N ASP A 11 25.70 -15.08 4.52
CA ASP A 11 26.23 -13.95 3.74
C ASP A 11 25.19 -12.83 3.65
N LEU A 12 23.91 -13.17 3.42
CA LEU A 12 22.83 -12.18 3.34
C LEU A 12 22.67 -11.45 4.68
N VAL A 13 22.63 -12.18 5.79
CA VAL A 13 22.51 -11.60 7.14
C VAL A 13 23.69 -10.69 7.45
N ALA A 14 24.92 -11.12 7.13
CA ALA A 14 26.13 -10.31 7.32
C ALA A 14 26.10 -9.04 6.46
N ASN A 15 25.75 -9.15 5.18
CA ASN A 15 25.67 -8.02 4.24
C ASN A 15 24.63 -6.99 4.68
N VAL A 16 23.44 -7.43 5.13
CA VAL A 16 22.39 -6.53 5.66
C VAL A 16 22.87 -5.84 6.93
N GLY A 17 23.47 -6.58 7.87
CA GLY A 17 24.01 -6.02 9.11
C GLY A 17 25.10 -4.98 8.85
N LYS A 18 25.97 -5.22 7.86
CA LYS A 18 26.98 -4.26 7.42
C LYS A 18 26.35 -3.04 6.75
N ALA A 19 25.45 -3.24 5.80
CA ALA A 19 24.77 -2.14 5.11
C ALA A 19 24.00 -1.22 6.07
N PHE A 20 23.43 -1.76 7.14
CA PHE A 20 22.79 -0.97 8.20
C PHE A 20 23.80 -0.11 8.96
N LYS A 21 24.92 -0.70 9.41
CA LYS A 21 25.98 0.00 10.16
C LYS A 21 26.69 1.07 9.34
N ASP A 22 26.93 0.76 8.06
CA ASP A 22 27.67 1.63 7.14
C ASP A 22 26.76 2.68 6.48
N TYR A 23 25.45 2.67 6.75
CA TYR A 23 24.53 3.61 6.13
C TYR A 23 24.84 5.05 6.60
N PRO A 24 25.12 5.99 5.69
CA PRO A 24 25.52 7.35 6.08
C PRO A 24 24.31 8.13 6.63
N LEU A 25 24.49 8.68 7.84
CA LEU A 25 23.43 9.40 8.56
C LEU A 25 22.91 10.61 7.78
N GLU A 26 23.75 11.27 6.98
CA GLU A 26 23.33 12.41 6.16
C GLU A 26 22.31 11.99 5.08
N ARG A 27 22.43 10.77 4.55
CA ARG A 27 21.43 10.22 3.61
C ARG A 27 20.15 9.85 4.34
N LEU A 28 20.26 9.44 5.60
CA LEU A 28 19.10 9.14 6.43
C LEU A 28 18.31 10.42 6.70
N ASP A 29 18.98 11.51 7.07
CA ASP A 29 18.37 12.83 7.25
C ASP A 29 17.66 13.31 5.99
N HIS A 30 18.28 13.16 4.82
CA HIS A 30 17.63 13.49 3.55
C HIS A 30 16.37 12.66 3.28
N THR A 31 16.36 11.40 3.72
CA THR A 31 15.21 10.50 3.58
C THR A 31 14.09 10.95 4.51
N PHE A 32 14.38 11.23 5.77
CA PHE A 32 13.40 11.78 6.72
C PHE A 32 12.82 13.12 6.26
N MET A 33 13.65 14.02 5.71
CA MET A 33 13.16 15.30 5.15
C MET A 33 12.23 15.09 3.95
N THR A 34 12.49 14.07 3.15
CA THR A 34 11.58 13.71 2.04
C THR A 34 10.27 13.18 2.57
N LEU A 35 10.32 12.27 3.55
CA LEU A 35 9.12 11.73 4.19
C LEU A 35 8.26 12.85 4.78
N GLN A 36 8.85 13.78 5.53
CA GLN A 36 8.12 14.92 6.08
C GLN A 36 7.48 15.77 4.98
N SER A 37 8.15 15.97 3.84
CA SER A 37 7.55 16.71 2.72
C SER A 37 6.37 15.97 2.09
N CYS A 38 6.45 14.65 1.97
CA CYS A 38 5.35 13.84 1.49
C CYS A 38 4.15 13.90 2.45
N LEU A 39 4.37 13.88 3.76
CA LEU A 39 3.29 14.03 4.74
C LEU A 39 2.57 15.39 4.62
N LEU A 40 3.30 16.47 4.32
CA LEU A 40 2.67 17.76 4.03
C LEU A 40 1.83 17.73 2.75
N GLU A 41 2.33 17.12 1.68
CA GLU A 41 1.55 16.98 0.44
C GLU A 41 0.31 16.11 0.66
N THR A 42 0.42 15.00 1.41
CA THR A 42 -0.72 14.15 1.77
C THR A 42 -1.82 14.94 2.48
N ILE A 43 -1.47 15.86 3.38
CA ILE A 43 -2.46 16.75 4.02
C ILE A 43 -3.15 17.62 2.97
N ARG A 44 -2.39 18.24 2.05
CA ARG A 44 -2.93 19.13 1.01
C ARG A 44 -3.86 18.42 0.04
N VAL A 45 -3.58 17.15 -0.28
CA VAL A 45 -4.43 16.32 -1.16
C VAL A 45 -5.42 15.45 -0.39
N ALA A 46 -5.74 15.79 0.86
CA ALA A 46 -6.78 15.14 1.65
C ALA A 46 -6.57 13.62 1.85
N GLY A 47 -5.33 13.18 2.05
CA GLY A 47 -4.98 11.78 2.30
C GLY A 47 -4.61 10.98 1.05
N ASP A 48 -4.76 11.54 -0.14
CA ASP A 48 -4.37 10.89 -1.40
C ASP A 48 -2.82 10.84 -1.55
N ASN A 49 -2.35 10.00 -2.47
CA ASN A 49 -0.96 9.88 -2.92
C ASN A 49 -0.72 10.48 -4.31
N THR A 50 -1.73 11.17 -4.87
CA THR A 50 -1.64 11.86 -6.17
C THR A 50 -0.86 13.17 -6.07
N TYR A 51 0.40 13.08 -5.65
CA TYR A 51 1.34 14.19 -5.61
C TYR A 51 2.72 13.78 -6.12
N LYS A 52 3.48 14.75 -6.61
CA LYS A 52 4.89 14.54 -6.96
C LYS A 52 5.73 14.71 -5.70
N ILE A 53 6.73 13.85 -5.52
CA ILE A 53 7.67 13.97 -4.39
C ILE A 53 8.36 15.35 -4.44
N PRO A 54 8.23 16.19 -3.40
CA PRO A 54 8.84 17.52 -3.40
C PRO A 54 10.37 17.51 -3.45
N HIS A 55 10.94 18.27 -4.38
CA HIS A 55 12.40 18.43 -4.52
C HIS A 55 12.92 19.60 -3.68
N LEU A 56 13.22 19.35 -2.41
CA LEU A 56 13.67 20.38 -1.45
C LEU A 56 15.12 20.86 -1.58
N GLY A 57 15.88 20.42 -2.59
CA GLY A 57 17.29 20.83 -2.74
C GLY A 57 18.18 20.46 -1.53
N LYS A 58 17.85 19.39 -0.81
CA LYS A 58 18.42 19.00 0.49
C LYS A 58 19.95 18.98 0.52
N GLN A 59 20.58 18.41 -0.51
CA GLN A 59 22.05 18.38 -0.64
C GLN A 59 22.68 19.77 -0.67
N ARG A 60 22.06 20.72 -1.40
CA ARG A 60 22.54 22.10 -1.47
C ARG A 60 22.40 22.79 -0.11
N GLN A 61 21.26 22.61 0.57
CA GLN A 61 21.02 23.20 1.88
C GLN A 61 21.96 22.63 2.95
N ALA A 62 22.20 21.33 2.95
CA ALA A 62 23.14 20.66 3.86
C ALA A 62 24.57 21.21 3.68
N ARG A 63 25.03 21.36 2.43
CA ARG A 63 26.35 21.95 2.13
C ARG A 63 26.49 23.39 2.63
N LEU A 64 25.38 24.14 2.65
CA LEU A 64 25.34 25.51 3.17
C LEU A 64 25.13 25.58 4.69
N GLY A 65 24.93 24.44 5.37
CA GLY A 65 24.68 24.39 6.82
C GLY A 65 23.29 24.93 7.23
N ILE A 66 22.35 25.03 6.30
CA ILE A 66 21.01 25.61 6.51
C ILE A 66 19.87 24.60 6.34
N LEU A 67 20.18 23.31 6.20
CA LEU A 67 19.16 22.27 6.11
C LEU A 67 18.43 22.20 7.46
N PRO A 68 17.11 22.46 7.52
CA PRO A 68 16.36 22.31 8.75
C PRO A 68 16.31 20.84 9.19
N ARG A 69 16.22 20.62 10.51
CA ARG A 69 16.05 19.28 11.08
C ARG A 69 14.64 18.73 10.88
N ASN A 70 13.63 19.60 10.82
CA ASN A 70 12.23 19.25 10.60
C ASN A 70 11.55 20.30 9.72
N LEU A 71 10.61 19.87 8.88
CA LEU A 71 9.70 20.76 8.19
C LEU A 71 8.60 21.23 9.14
N ILE A 72 8.14 22.46 8.91
CA ILE A 72 7.02 23.05 9.64
C ILE A 72 5.77 22.87 8.79
N CYS A 73 4.72 22.30 9.38
CA CYS A 73 3.41 22.26 8.75
C CYS A 73 2.79 23.67 8.80
N PRO A 74 2.43 24.27 7.66
CA PRO A 74 1.71 25.52 7.65
C PRO A 74 0.38 25.40 8.43
N THR A 75 0.04 26.43 9.21
CA THR A 75 -1.18 26.41 10.02
C THR A 75 -2.44 26.22 9.17
N GLU A 76 -2.46 26.79 7.96
CA GLU A 76 -3.56 26.62 7.01
C GLU A 76 -3.72 25.16 6.58
N ASP A 77 -2.65 24.52 6.11
CA ASP A 77 -2.65 23.10 5.74
C ASP A 77 -3.12 22.22 6.92
N TYR A 78 -2.64 22.50 8.14
CA TYR A 78 -3.04 21.77 9.34
C TYR A 78 -4.54 21.92 9.65
N LEU A 79 -5.06 23.15 9.62
CA LEU A 79 -6.48 23.42 9.91
C LEU A 79 -7.38 22.80 8.85
N ASP A 80 -7.02 22.93 7.58
CA ASP A 80 -7.74 22.33 6.45
C ASP A 80 -7.77 20.80 6.54
N GLY A 81 -6.61 20.17 6.81
CA GLY A 81 -6.53 18.73 7.05
C GLY A 81 -7.38 18.27 8.23
N THR A 82 -7.34 19.02 9.34
CA THR A 82 -8.15 18.72 10.53
C THR A 82 -9.65 18.83 10.23
N ALA A 83 -10.07 19.87 9.51
CA ALA A 83 -11.45 20.06 9.11
C ALA A 83 -11.93 18.90 8.22
N LYS A 84 -11.14 18.52 7.21
CA LYS A 84 -11.44 17.38 6.32
C LYS A 84 -11.55 16.08 7.10
N LEU A 85 -10.61 15.78 8.01
CA LEU A 85 -10.67 14.59 8.85
C LEU A 85 -11.91 14.58 9.76
N SER A 86 -12.26 15.73 10.34
CA SER A 86 -13.44 15.84 11.21
C SER A 86 -14.78 15.72 10.47
N ALA A 87 -14.78 15.95 9.15
CA ALA A 87 -15.97 15.83 8.31
C ALA A 87 -16.24 14.37 7.88
N ILE A 88 -15.29 13.46 8.08
CA ILE A 88 -15.46 12.05 7.75
C ILE A 88 -16.37 11.40 8.80
N ASP A 89 -17.47 10.80 8.35
CA ASP A 89 -18.27 9.92 9.18
C ASP A 89 -17.55 8.57 9.30
N ALA A 90 -16.71 8.45 10.31
CA ALA A 90 -15.94 7.24 10.58
C ALA A 90 -16.86 6.01 10.77
N VAL A 91 -18.05 6.20 11.35
CA VAL A 91 -19.00 5.10 11.58
C VAL A 91 -19.61 4.63 10.27
N ALA A 92 -19.98 5.55 9.38
CA ALA A 92 -20.45 5.18 8.05
C ALA A 92 -19.35 4.48 7.24
N TYR A 93 -18.10 4.94 7.35
CA TYR A 93 -16.97 4.31 6.68
C TYR A 93 -16.70 2.89 7.21
N GLU A 94 -16.65 2.70 8.53
CA GLU A 94 -16.48 1.38 9.16
C GLU A 94 -17.58 0.41 8.74
N ARG A 95 -18.85 0.85 8.73
CA ARG A 95 -19.97 0.03 8.24
C ARG A 95 -19.86 -0.34 6.77
N ALA A 96 -19.40 0.59 5.93
CA ALA A 96 -19.17 0.30 4.52
C ALA A 96 -18.09 -0.77 4.36
N VAL A 97 -16.97 -0.65 5.09
CA VAL A 97 -15.90 -1.67 5.09
C VAL A 97 -16.42 -3.04 5.57
N GLU A 98 -17.21 -3.08 6.64
CA GLU A 98 -17.82 -4.32 7.12
C GLU A 98 -18.71 -4.97 6.06
N THR A 99 -19.53 -4.16 5.36
CA THR A 99 -20.41 -4.65 4.29
C THR A 99 -19.60 -5.27 3.16
N GLU A 100 -18.55 -4.58 2.69
CA GLU A 100 -17.67 -5.08 1.63
C GLU A 100 -16.95 -6.39 2.05
N LEU A 101 -16.53 -6.49 3.31
CA LEU A 101 -15.91 -7.71 3.84
C LEU A 101 -16.90 -8.88 3.93
N ASP A 102 -18.14 -8.63 4.34
CA ASP A 102 -19.19 -9.64 4.38
C ASP A 102 -19.55 -10.12 2.97
N GLU A 103 -19.62 -9.22 1.98
CA GLU A 103 -19.82 -9.56 0.57
C GLU A 103 -18.68 -10.43 0.03
N LEU A 104 -17.43 -10.08 0.32
CA LEU A 104 -16.27 -10.88 -0.04
C LEU A 104 -16.29 -12.26 0.61
N ARG A 105 -16.68 -12.35 1.89
CA ARG A 105 -16.82 -13.64 2.58
C ARG A 105 -17.90 -14.50 1.93
N MET A 106 -19.06 -13.92 1.60
CA MET A 106 -20.12 -14.67 0.90
C MET A 106 -19.67 -15.16 -0.49
N ALA A 107 -18.90 -14.35 -1.21
CA ALA A 107 -18.34 -14.76 -2.50
C ALA A 107 -17.32 -15.92 -2.37
N ASP A 108 -16.45 -15.87 -1.35
CA ASP A 108 -15.47 -16.93 -1.07
C ASP A 108 -16.14 -18.24 -0.62
N GLU A 109 -17.17 -18.15 0.23
CA GLU A 109 -17.98 -19.29 0.66
C GLU A 109 -18.68 -19.96 -0.53
N LEU A 110 -19.28 -19.15 -1.42
CA LEU A 110 -19.91 -19.67 -2.64
C LEU A 110 -18.89 -20.31 -3.58
N SER A 111 -17.71 -19.69 -3.79
CA SER A 111 -16.64 -20.25 -4.61
C SER A 111 -16.21 -21.62 -4.09
N THR A 112 -15.92 -21.71 -2.79
CA THR A 112 -15.54 -22.96 -2.13
C THR A 112 -16.63 -24.03 -2.27
N TYR A 113 -17.90 -23.64 -2.12
CA TYR A 113 -19.01 -24.56 -2.29
C TYR A 113 -19.05 -25.12 -3.71
N LEU A 114 -19.01 -24.26 -4.73
CA LEU A 114 -19.02 -24.66 -6.14
C LEU A 114 -17.83 -25.56 -6.51
N GLU A 115 -16.63 -25.30 -5.99
CA GLU A 115 -15.45 -26.14 -6.18
C GLU A 115 -15.64 -27.56 -5.62
N SER A 116 -16.38 -27.68 -4.52
CA SER A 116 -16.67 -28.97 -3.87
C SER A 116 -17.83 -29.73 -4.49
N MET A 117 -18.63 -29.10 -5.37
CA MET A 117 -19.77 -29.73 -5.99
C MET A 117 -19.31 -30.75 -7.04
N ALA A 118 -19.69 -32.01 -6.84
CA ALA A 118 -19.54 -33.03 -7.86
C ALA A 118 -20.56 -32.76 -8.99
N LEU A 119 -20.07 -32.53 -10.21
CA LEU A 119 -20.89 -32.45 -11.40
C LEU A 119 -21.32 -33.86 -11.81
N ASP A 120 -22.48 -34.30 -11.30
CA ASP A 120 -23.14 -35.52 -11.79
C ASP A 120 -24.02 -35.21 -13.02
N SER A 121 -24.62 -36.24 -13.61
CA SER A 121 -25.45 -36.10 -14.82
C SER A 121 -26.65 -35.18 -14.62
N ASP A 122 -27.21 -35.15 -13.41
CA ASP A 122 -28.44 -34.42 -13.11
C ASP A 122 -28.14 -32.94 -12.89
N VAL A 123 -27.03 -32.63 -12.21
CA VAL A 123 -26.51 -31.26 -12.05
C VAL A 123 -26.06 -30.70 -13.40
N THR A 124 -25.41 -31.50 -14.23
CA THR A 124 -24.97 -31.09 -15.58
C THR A 124 -26.18 -30.73 -16.47
N ALA A 125 -27.22 -31.56 -16.46
CA ALA A 125 -28.45 -31.29 -17.22
C ALA A 125 -29.19 -30.03 -16.71
N ALA A 126 -29.17 -29.78 -15.40
CA ALA A 126 -29.76 -28.58 -14.82
C ALA A 126 -29.00 -27.30 -15.20
N LEU A 127 -27.66 -27.36 -15.27
CA LEU A 127 -26.82 -26.25 -15.70
C LEU A 127 -27.01 -25.93 -17.20
N GLU A 128 -27.08 -26.95 -18.04
CA GLU A 128 -27.41 -26.80 -19.47
C GLU A 128 -28.81 -26.17 -19.66
N ALA A 129 -29.80 -26.60 -18.86
CA ALA A 129 -31.14 -26.00 -18.88
C ALA A 129 -31.16 -24.53 -18.42
N ALA A 130 -30.21 -24.13 -17.57
CA ALA A 130 -30.01 -22.74 -17.16
C ALA A 130 -29.20 -21.91 -18.19
N GLY A 131 -28.79 -22.52 -19.31
CA GLY A 131 -28.01 -21.87 -20.36
C GLY A 131 -26.52 -21.75 -20.02
N LEU A 132 -26.01 -22.55 -19.09
CA LEU A 132 -24.60 -22.61 -18.72
C LEU A 132 -23.97 -23.85 -19.38
N GLU A 133 -23.15 -23.62 -20.41
CA GLU A 133 -22.41 -24.70 -21.09
C GLU A 133 -21.14 -25.05 -20.30
N ALA A 134 -20.83 -26.35 -20.22
CA ALA A 134 -19.58 -26.81 -19.65
C ALA A 134 -18.39 -26.33 -20.47
N ILE A 135 -17.37 -25.78 -19.81
CA ILE A 135 -16.11 -25.43 -20.44
C ILE A 135 -15.28 -26.70 -20.57
N ASP A 136 -15.01 -27.15 -21.80
CA ASP A 136 -14.08 -28.25 -22.04
C ASP A 136 -12.65 -27.76 -21.77
N MET A 137 -12.03 -28.28 -20.72
CA MET A 137 -10.66 -27.96 -20.33
C MET A 137 -9.63 -28.83 -21.07
N ASN A 138 -10.05 -29.69 -22.01
CA ASN A 138 -9.15 -30.58 -22.78
C ASN A 138 -8.62 -29.97 -24.10
N ASP A 139 -8.91 -28.70 -24.38
CA ASP A 139 -8.26 -27.97 -25.48
C ASP A 139 -6.88 -27.42 -25.06
N GLU A 140 -5.96 -28.30 -24.63
CA GLU A 140 -4.50 -28.14 -24.67
C GLU A 140 -3.79 -29.47 -24.99
#